data_AF-A0AAX4HF54-F1
#
_entry.id   AF-A0AAX4HF54-F1
#
_cell.length_a   1.000
_cell.length_b   1.000
_cell.length_c   1.000
_cell.angle_alpha   90.00
_cell.angle_beta   90.00
_cell.angle_gamma   90.00
#
_symmetry.space_group_name_H-M   'P 1'
#
loop_
_entity.id
_entity.type
_entity.pdbx_description
1 polymer ?
#
loop_
_entity_poly.entity_id
_entity_poly.type
_entity_poly.pdbx_seq_one_letter_code
_entity_poly.pdbx_strand_id
1 'polypeptide(L)'
;MQITLFEFAICSLFQIFCTQSSSRDTSENIFTISLDLQSSRPQISTNMASVIVVENDLKDSVNEYSQIIDGVHQNTEFSASLSAFLPEGSATVTNPTELASAIFAASTKETLTSLSDKEFEPAFYLLVFLLTKLENQTIEQLTTQDSKIISLLKSCTPTEQPSLRDRRSLKPTTILSIFNTLFNLLPASSSNRIQLINSILAVVAETNTSFAFIQSSIGHSLVSWLKDAGASEAEIKQIFWFFITLDTEFTLESLQLIKTFTTQFQLSIEELRTLITFALSSSVVDVSFLVNNNVATALSQNSSDELVQTFVQYTHSDLISTVPESLPESIKHKSKILCLAKFFVENGTKENNNTFKYSDIPSALASSPADFEKLLVDSIKAGVIEGKLNQVEETFFSIRTNRCILAGDDNKLAQDWDTVKAALMEWKHSLENINEVVLNAKENIVNNNNAN
;
A
#
# COMPACT_ATOMS: atom_id res chain seq x y z
N MET A 1 -1.29 31.59 -18.70
CA MET A 1 -0.96 31.34 -17.28
C MET A 1 -1.13 29.87 -16.85
N GLN A 2 -1.70 28.98 -17.69
CA GLN A 2 -1.78 27.52 -17.44
C GLN A 2 -0.62 26.69 -18.07
N ILE A 3 0.20 27.30 -18.94
CA ILE A 3 1.30 26.61 -19.65
C ILE A 3 2.50 26.31 -18.72
N THR A 4 2.70 27.15 -17.70
CA THR A 4 3.81 27.02 -16.73
C THR A 4 3.61 25.91 -15.69
N LEU A 5 2.40 25.34 -15.57
CA LEU A 5 2.10 24.24 -14.64
C LEU A 5 2.53 22.87 -15.20
N PHE A 6 2.53 22.70 -16.52
CA PHE A 6 2.96 21.46 -17.17
C PHE A 6 4.50 21.31 -17.13
N GLU A 7 5.24 22.41 -17.32
CA GLU A 7 6.71 22.45 -17.23
C GLU A 7 7.22 22.18 -15.79
N PHE A 8 6.51 22.67 -14.77
CA PHE A 8 6.90 22.44 -13.38
C PHE A 8 6.65 21.00 -12.92
N ALA A 9 5.61 20.33 -13.43
CA ALA A 9 5.29 18.95 -13.08
C ALA A 9 6.35 17.97 -13.61
N ILE A 10 6.80 18.16 -14.86
CA ILE A 10 7.82 17.32 -15.50
C ILE A 10 9.19 17.52 -14.84
N CYS A 11 9.57 18.76 -14.49
CA CYS A 11 10.84 19.02 -13.80
C CYS A 11 10.85 18.55 -12.33
N SER A 12 9.72 18.65 -11.62
CA SER A 12 9.64 18.24 -10.20
C SER A 12 9.64 16.71 -10.03
N LEU A 13 9.09 15.97 -10.99
CA LEU A 13 9.10 14.50 -10.98
C LEU A 13 10.49 13.91 -11.19
N PHE A 14 11.35 14.57 -11.98
CA PHE A 14 12.75 14.14 -12.17
C PHE A 14 13.60 14.32 -10.91
N GLN A 15 13.28 15.32 -10.08
CA GLN A 15 14.06 15.67 -8.89
C GLN A 15 13.73 14.79 -7.67
N ILE A 16 12.52 14.25 -7.60
CA ILE A 16 12.09 13.31 -6.54
C ILE A 16 12.70 11.92 -6.76
N PHE A 17 12.88 11.47 -8.01
CA PHE A 17 13.51 10.18 -8.29
C PHE A 17 15.04 10.18 -8.12
N CYS A 18 15.72 11.31 -8.33
CA CYS A 18 17.18 11.39 -8.14
C CYS A 18 17.63 11.55 -6.67
N THR A 19 16.75 11.98 -5.76
CA THR A 19 17.13 12.20 -4.35
C THR A 19 17.04 10.94 -3.47
N GLN A 20 16.40 9.86 -3.93
CA GLN A 20 16.37 8.58 -3.19
C GLN A 20 17.53 7.62 -3.52
N SER A 21 18.39 7.92 -4.51
CA SER A 21 19.52 7.05 -4.88
C SER A 21 20.87 7.45 -4.26
N SER A 22 20.90 8.41 -3.32
CA SER A 22 22.14 8.88 -2.69
C SER A 22 22.06 8.80 -1.16
N SER A 23 21.95 7.59 -0.64
CA SER A 23 22.44 7.27 0.71
C SER A 23 22.58 5.76 0.87
N ARG A 24 23.76 5.22 0.58
CA ARG A 24 24.40 4.14 1.36
C ARG A 24 25.82 3.89 0.85
N ASP A 25 26.70 3.81 1.84
CA ASP A 25 28.14 3.71 1.78
C ASP A 25 28.67 2.55 0.94
N THR A 26 29.80 2.77 0.27
CA THR A 26 30.94 1.85 0.37
C THR A 26 32.26 2.61 0.21
N SER A 27 33.06 2.50 1.27
CA SER A 27 34.49 2.75 1.34
C SER A 27 35.29 2.00 0.27
N GLU A 28 36.31 2.69 -0.27
CA GLU A 28 37.64 2.21 -0.66
C GLU A 28 37.79 0.73 -1.09
N ASN A 29 38.11 0.53 -2.38
CA ASN A 29 39.41 -0.06 -2.72
C ASN A 29 39.77 0.15 -4.20
N ILE A 30 40.96 0.71 -4.36
CA ILE A 30 41.72 0.98 -5.57
C ILE A 30 42.24 -0.35 -6.13
N PHE A 31 42.07 -0.62 -7.43
CA PHE A 31 43.11 -1.31 -8.22
C PHE A 31 43.00 -0.94 -9.70
N THR A 32 43.98 -0.15 -10.12
CA THR A 32 44.32 0.21 -11.50
C THR A 32 45.04 -0.96 -12.16
N ILE A 33 44.60 -1.43 -13.33
CA ILE A 33 45.48 -2.06 -14.33
C ILE A 33 45.05 -1.59 -15.73
N SER A 34 45.89 -0.75 -16.34
CA SER A 34 45.96 -0.53 -17.79
C SER A 34 46.80 -1.62 -18.43
N LEU A 35 46.39 -2.13 -19.60
CA LEU A 35 47.32 -2.53 -20.68
C LEU A 35 46.61 -2.67 -22.04
N ASP A 36 46.97 -1.69 -22.85
CA ASP A 36 46.98 -1.47 -24.30
C ASP A 36 46.80 -2.59 -25.36
N LEU A 37 46.21 -2.10 -26.48
CA LEU A 37 46.55 -2.25 -27.91
C LEU A 37 46.00 -3.40 -28.81
N GLN A 38 45.07 -2.95 -29.68
CA GLN A 38 44.92 -3.18 -31.15
C GLN A 38 44.62 -4.58 -31.73
N SER A 39 43.45 -4.74 -32.39
CA SER A 39 43.35 -4.66 -33.87
C SER A 39 41.91 -4.82 -34.43
N SER A 40 41.50 -3.83 -35.23
CA SER A 40 40.85 -3.93 -36.56
C SER A 40 39.65 -4.87 -36.83
N ARG A 41 38.42 -4.33 -36.89
CA ARG A 41 37.58 -4.14 -38.12
C ARG A 41 36.14 -3.70 -37.78
N PRO A 42 35.44 -3.01 -38.71
CA PRO A 42 34.27 -2.20 -38.39
C PRO A 42 32.98 -3.03 -38.43
N GLN A 43 32.13 -2.89 -37.41
CA GLN A 43 30.70 -3.16 -37.57
C GLN A 43 29.92 -1.88 -37.27
N ILE A 44 29.24 -1.44 -38.31
CA ILE A 44 28.25 -0.37 -38.30
C ILE A 44 27.13 -0.84 -37.37
N SER A 45 27.11 -0.31 -36.15
CA SER A 45 25.96 -0.41 -35.24
C SER A 45 25.31 0.96 -35.22
N THR A 46 24.35 1.17 -36.11
CA THR A 46 23.36 2.24 -35.99
C THR A 46 22.38 1.84 -34.88
N ASN A 47 22.84 1.90 -33.64
CA ASN A 47 21.95 2.00 -32.48
C ASN A 47 21.60 3.48 -32.35
N MET A 48 20.53 3.91 -33.02
CA MET A 48 19.94 5.21 -32.72
C MET A 48 19.25 5.06 -31.37
N ALA A 49 19.93 5.49 -30.30
CA ALA A 49 19.24 5.79 -29.06
C ALA A 49 18.28 6.95 -29.40
N SER A 50 16.98 6.67 -29.43
CA SER A 50 15.95 7.69 -29.59
C SER A 50 15.97 8.56 -28.34
N VAL A 51 16.64 9.70 -28.42
CA VAL A 51 16.52 10.77 -27.42
C VAL A 51 15.29 11.55 -27.84
N ILE A 52 14.18 11.32 -27.14
CA ILE A 52 12.93 12.03 -27.41
C ILE A 52 13.08 13.45 -26.85
N VAL A 53 13.22 14.43 -27.75
CA VAL A 53 13.35 15.85 -27.40
C VAL A 53 12.06 16.51 -27.82
N VAL A 54 11.17 16.75 -26.86
CA VAL A 54 9.96 17.54 -27.09
C VAL A 54 10.36 19.01 -27.22
N GLU A 55 10.87 19.40 -28.39
CA GLU A 55 10.96 20.80 -28.77
C GLU A 55 9.56 21.32 -29.12
N ASN A 56 9.30 22.59 -28.78
CA ASN A 56 7.97 23.21 -28.72
C ASN A 56 7.24 23.37 -30.07
N ASP A 57 7.79 22.85 -31.17
CA ASP A 57 7.15 22.87 -32.48
C ASP A 57 6.29 21.61 -32.69
N LEU A 58 5.00 21.83 -32.94
CA LEU A 58 4.02 20.79 -33.25
C LEU A 58 4.46 19.99 -34.48
N LYS A 59 5.08 20.64 -35.47
CA LYS A 59 5.57 19.97 -36.68
C LYS A 59 6.67 18.97 -36.36
N ASP A 60 7.63 19.35 -35.52
CA ASP A 60 8.73 18.47 -35.11
C ASP A 60 8.23 17.31 -34.26
N SER A 61 7.28 17.56 -33.36
CA SER A 61 6.61 16.51 -32.58
C SER A 61 5.90 15.48 -33.48
N VAL A 62 5.23 15.93 -34.56
CA VAL A 62 4.59 15.03 -35.54
C VAL A 62 5.64 14.23 -36.32
N ASN A 63 6.73 14.88 -36.75
CA ASN A 63 7.81 14.22 -37.47
C ASN A 63 8.49 13.16 -36.60
N GLU A 64 8.81 13.49 -35.35
CA GLU A 64 9.41 12.59 -34.37
C GLU A 64 8.52 11.37 -34.14
N TYR A 65 7.22 11.58 -33.87
CA TYR A 65 6.28 10.48 -33.70
C TYR A 65 6.20 9.59 -34.95
N SER A 66 6.17 10.19 -36.13
CA SER A 66 6.13 9.45 -37.40
C SER A 66 7.38 8.56 -37.59
N GLN A 67 8.55 9.06 -37.20
CA GLN A 67 9.81 8.30 -37.25
C GLN A 67 9.85 7.15 -36.25
N ILE A 68 9.22 7.30 -35.07
CA ILE A 68 9.09 6.20 -34.11
C ILE A 68 8.27 5.06 -34.72
N ILE A 69 7.12 5.37 -35.33
CA ILE A 69 6.23 4.39 -35.97
C ILE A 69 6.90 3.73 -37.19
N ASP A 70 7.53 4.52 -38.05
CA ASP A 70 8.29 4.04 -39.20
C ASP A 70 9.48 3.15 -38.77
N GLY A 71 10.15 3.49 -37.66
CA GLY A 71 11.22 2.70 -37.07
C GLY A 71 10.78 1.31 -36.60
N VAL A 72 9.55 1.22 -36.04
CA VAL A 72 8.91 -0.05 -35.70
C VAL A 72 8.63 -0.90 -36.96
N HIS A 73 8.04 -0.29 -37.98
CA HIS A 73 7.69 -0.98 -39.22
C HIS A 73 8.87 -1.21 -40.17
N GLN A 74 10.04 -0.62 -39.88
CA GLN A 74 11.24 -0.64 -40.72
C GLN A 74 10.98 -0.10 -42.14
N ASN A 75 10.11 0.91 -42.26
CA ASN A 75 9.77 1.56 -43.52
C ASN A 75 9.73 3.09 -43.33
N THR A 76 9.30 3.84 -44.36
CA THR A 76 9.09 5.30 -44.29
C THR A 76 7.72 5.70 -44.81
N GLU A 77 6.77 4.76 -44.80
CA GLU A 77 5.47 4.92 -45.44
C GLU A 77 4.58 5.87 -44.65
N PHE A 78 4.66 5.82 -43.32
CA PHE A 78 3.81 6.63 -42.47
C PHE A 78 4.26 8.10 -42.50
N SER A 79 5.55 8.40 -42.32
CA SER A 79 6.06 9.77 -42.46
C SER A 79 5.75 10.38 -43.83
N ALA A 80 5.89 9.60 -44.90
CA ALA A 80 5.52 10.04 -46.25
C ALA A 80 4.03 10.38 -46.37
N SER A 81 3.14 9.59 -45.75
CA SER A 81 1.70 9.86 -45.75
C SER A 81 1.32 11.15 -45.01
N LEU A 82 2.11 11.56 -44.00
CA LEU A 82 1.85 12.76 -43.21
C LEU A 82 2.34 14.05 -43.87
N SER A 83 3.23 13.96 -44.87
CA SER A 83 3.79 15.12 -45.57
C SER A 83 2.73 16.06 -46.18
N ALA A 84 1.58 15.50 -46.60
CA ALA A 84 0.45 16.27 -47.13
C ALA A 84 -0.16 17.24 -46.10
N PHE A 85 -0.03 16.95 -44.80
CA PHE A 85 -0.55 17.77 -43.71
C PHE A 85 0.48 18.79 -43.19
N LEU A 86 1.75 18.64 -43.60
CA LEU A 86 2.91 19.40 -43.13
C LEU A 86 3.60 20.16 -44.28
N PRO A 87 2.99 21.22 -44.84
CA PRO A 87 3.57 21.95 -45.96
C PRO A 87 4.98 22.48 -45.65
N GLU A 88 5.88 22.37 -46.64
CA GLU A 88 7.24 22.90 -46.54
C GLU A 88 7.21 24.43 -46.38
N GLY A 89 7.99 24.95 -45.42
CA GLY A 89 8.11 26.40 -45.19
C GLY A 89 6.98 27.07 -44.40
N SER A 90 5.95 26.33 -43.97
CA SER A 90 4.94 26.84 -43.02
C SER A 90 5.04 26.13 -41.67
N ALA A 91 4.89 26.89 -40.59
CA ALA A 91 4.71 26.38 -39.22
C ALA A 91 3.27 25.91 -38.94
N THR A 92 2.34 26.07 -39.89
CA THR A 92 0.93 25.76 -39.70
C THR A 92 0.58 24.38 -40.26
N VAL A 93 0.03 23.52 -39.40
CA VAL A 93 -0.55 22.22 -39.77
C VAL A 93 -1.84 22.41 -40.56
N THR A 94 -2.02 21.66 -41.64
CA THR A 94 -3.26 21.64 -42.44
C THR A 94 -4.15 20.48 -41.99
N ASN A 95 -5.46 20.69 -41.86
CA ASN A 95 -6.45 19.68 -41.41
C ASN A 95 -6.05 18.90 -40.13
N PRO A 96 -5.91 19.58 -38.98
CA PRO A 96 -5.37 18.97 -37.76
C PRO A 96 -6.19 17.77 -37.24
N THR A 97 -7.52 17.76 -37.42
CA THR A 97 -8.38 16.62 -37.02
C THR A 97 -8.13 15.37 -37.86
N GLU A 98 -7.87 15.53 -39.15
CA GLU A 98 -7.57 14.41 -40.05
C GLU A 98 -6.17 13.85 -39.76
N LEU A 99 -5.21 14.75 -39.50
CA LEU A 99 -3.88 14.37 -39.02
C LEU A 99 -3.94 13.60 -37.68
N ALA A 100 -4.71 14.08 -36.71
CA ALA A 100 -4.92 13.37 -35.44
C ALA A 100 -5.51 11.97 -35.65
N SER A 101 -6.48 11.86 -36.56
CA SER A 101 -7.11 10.57 -36.90
C SER A 101 -6.11 9.60 -37.56
N ALA A 102 -5.25 10.10 -38.46
CA ALA A 102 -4.19 9.31 -39.09
C ALA A 102 -3.14 8.84 -38.07
N ILE A 103 -2.71 9.73 -37.17
CA ILE A 103 -1.78 9.42 -36.07
C ILE A 103 -2.37 8.35 -35.15
N PHE A 104 -3.63 8.51 -34.74
CA PHE A 104 -4.30 7.52 -33.89
C PHE A 104 -4.46 6.17 -34.59
N ALA A 105 -4.82 6.17 -35.88
CA ALA A 105 -4.99 4.94 -36.66
C ALA A 105 -3.68 4.14 -36.82
N ALA A 106 -2.54 4.80 -36.91
CA ALA A 106 -1.22 4.16 -36.94
C ALA A 106 -0.74 3.67 -35.56
N SER A 107 -1.35 4.17 -34.48
CA SER A 107 -0.99 3.86 -33.09
C SER A 107 -1.73 2.62 -32.58
N THR A 108 -1.59 1.49 -33.27
CA THR A 108 -2.26 0.25 -32.85
C THR A 108 -1.54 -0.42 -31.68
N LYS A 109 -2.22 -1.39 -31.04
CA LYS A 109 -1.63 -2.22 -29.98
C LYS A 109 -0.34 -2.88 -30.46
N GLU A 110 -0.34 -3.45 -31.65
CA GLU A 110 0.79 -4.18 -32.23
C GLU A 110 2.00 -3.26 -32.41
N THR A 111 1.77 -2.05 -32.93
CA THR A 111 2.84 -1.06 -33.13
C THR A 111 3.40 -0.60 -31.79
N LEU A 112 2.54 -0.20 -30.85
CA LEU A 112 3.00 0.33 -29.56
C LEU A 112 3.67 -0.73 -28.68
N THR A 113 3.14 -1.96 -28.61
CA THR A 113 3.74 -3.04 -27.78
C THR A 113 5.06 -3.57 -28.33
N SER A 114 5.40 -3.27 -29.58
CA SER A 114 6.71 -3.60 -30.17
C SER A 114 7.84 -2.67 -29.70
N LEU A 115 7.48 -1.49 -29.17
CA LEU A 115 8.45 -0.55 -28.61
C LEU A 115 9.10 -1.14 -27.36
N SER A 116 10.35 -0.77 -27.10
CA SER A 116 10.98 -1.17 -25.86
C SER A 116 10.36 -0.45 -24.66
N ASP A 117 10.50 -1.06 -23.48
CA ASP A 117 10.02 -0.49 -22.21
C ASP A 117 10.44 0.98 -21.99
N LYS A 118 11.63 1.37 -22.48
CA LYS A 118 12.17 2.74 -22.35
C LYS A 118 11.57 3.72 -23.37
N GLU A 119 11.13 3.22 -24.52
CA GLU A 119 10.62 4.04 -25.63
C GLU A 119 9.11 4.18 -25.56
N PHE A 120 8.42 3.17 -25.01
CA PHE A 120 6.97 3.12 -24.92
C PHE A 120 6.38 4.33 -24.19
N GLU A 121 6.85 4.61 -22.97
CA GLU A 121 6.27 5.67 -22.14
C GLU A 121 6.41 7.07 -22.76
N PRO A 122 7.60 7.51 -23.20
CA PRO A 122 7.72 8.81 -23.86
C PRO A 122 6.96 8.86 -25.21
N ALA A 123 6.94 7.78 -26.00
CA ALA A 123 6.16 7.72 -27.23
C ALA A 123 4.65 7.85 -26.95
N PHE A 124 4.15 7.22 -25.88
CA PHE A 124 2.75 7.33 -25.49
C PHE A 124 2.40 8.74 -25.00
N TYR A 125 3.29 9.39 -24.24
CA TYR A 125 3.10 10.79 -23.86
C TYR A 125 3.10 11.73 -25.07
N LEU A 126 3.97 11.48 -26.06
CA LEU A 126 3.98 12.24 -27.31
C LEU A 126 2.67 12.06 -28.08
N LEU A 127 2.13 10.84 -28.15
CA LEU A 127 0.80 10.59 -28.72
C LEU A 127 -0.29 11.39 -28.01
N VAL A 128 -0.34 11.35 -26.67
CA VAL A 128 -1.32 12.12 -25.88
C VAL A 128 -1.18 13.62 -26.14
N PHE A 129 0.05 14.14 -26.17
CA PHE A 129 0.35 15.54 -26.46
C PHE A 129 -0.16 15.94 -27.85
N LEU A 130 0.17 15.15 -28.88
CA LEU A 130 -0.24 15.42 -30.26
C LEU A 130 -1.77 15.45 -30.40
N LEU A 131 -2.47 14.48 -29.83
CA LEU A 131 -3.94 14.44 -29.87
C LEU A 131 -4.56 15.63 -29.14
N THR A 132 -4.01 16.02 -27.99
CA THR A 132 -4.43 17.20 -27.23
C THR A 132 -4.32 18.47 -28.09
N LYS A 133 -3.18 18.65 -28.77
CA LYS A 133 -2.90 19.85 -29.58
C LYS A 133 -3.66 19.87 -30.89
N LEU A 134 -3.73 18.76 -31.60
CA LEU A 134 -4.36 18.67 -32.93
C LEU A 134 -5.88 18.71 -32.85
N GLU A 135 -6.48 18.07 -31.85
CA GLU A 135 -7.95 18.09 -31.67
C GLU A 135 -8.43 19.27 -30.82
N ASN A 136 -7.50 20.10 -30.31
CA ASN A 136 -7.75 21.19 -29.38
C ASN A 136 -8.61 20.75 -28.18
N GLN A 137 -8.35 19.53 -27.70
CA GLN A 137 -9.02 18.93 -26.56
C GLN A 137 -8.19 19.12 -25.30
N THR A 138 -8.85 19.10 -24.16
CA THR A 138 -8.19 19.02 -22.85
C THR A 138 -7.86 17.57 -22.52
N ILE A 139 -6.88 17.35 -21.62
CA ILE A 139 -6.57 16.02 -21.10
C ILE A 139 -7.79 15.36 -20.46
N GLU A 140 -8.66 16.16 -19.84
CA GLU A 140 -9.92 15.67 -19.27
C GLU A 140 -10.85 15.09 -20.35
N GLN A 141 -11.00 15.75 -21.50
CA GLN A 141 -11.79 15.21 -22.61
C GLN A 141 -11.19 13.92 -23.19
N LEU A 142 -9.87 13.83 -23.25
CA LEU A 142 -9.13 12.66 -23.72
C LEU A 142 -9.08 11.50 -22.73
N THR A 143 -9.54 11.66 -21.49
CA THR A 143 -9.51 10.63 -20.43
C THR A 143 -10.91 10.23 -19.96
N THR A 144 -11.94 10.56 -20.75
CA THR A 144 -13.33 10.13 -20.52
C THR A 144 -13.47 8.60 -20.57
N GLN A 145 -14.58 8.08 -20.04
CA GLN A 145 -14.85 6.64 -19.93
C GLN A 145 -14.75 5.91 -21.29
N ASP A 146 -15.22 6.53 -22.36
CA ASP A 146 -15.18 5.99 -23.73
C ASP A 146 -13.93 6.44 -24.51
N SER A 147 -12.90 6.91 -23.80
CA SER A 147 -11.68 7.39 -24.43
C SER A 147 -10.96 6.27 -25.18
N LYS A 148 -10.74 6.52 -26.46
CA LYS A 148 -9.93 5.66 -27.32
C LYS A 148 -8.49 5.52 -26.80
N ILE A 149 -7.92 6.58 -26.22
CA ILE A 149 -6.56 6.56 -25.65
C ILE A 149 -6.49 5.63 -24.44
N ILE A 150 -7.45 5.71 -23.53
CA ILE A 150 -7.50 4.84 -22.34
C ILE A 150 -7.69 3.39 -22.77
N SER A 151 -8.57 3.13 -23.73
CA SER A 151 -8.79 1.78 -24.28
C SER A 151 -7.53 1.22 -24.95
N LEU A 152 -6.79 2.06 -25.69
CA LEU A 152 -5.53 1.71 -26.32
C LEU A 152 -4.47 1.35 -25.27
N LEU A 153 -4.29 2.20 -24.26
CA LEU A 153 -3.34 1.95 -23.17
C LEU A 153 -3.64 0.64 -22.44
N LYS A 154 -4.92 0.39 -22.12
CA LYS A 154 -5.36 -0.89 -21.53
C LYS A 154 -5.02 -2.07 -22.44
N SER A 155 -5.26 -1.96 -23.74
CA SER A 155 -4.98 -3.03 -24.70
C SER A 155 -3.48 -3.37 -24.81
N CYS A 156 -2.61 -2.40 -24.54
CA CYS A 156 -1.16 -2.55 -24.49
C CYS A 156 -0.66 -3.19 -23.18
N THR A 157 -1.53 -3.41 -22.19
CA THR A 157 -1.15 -4.06 -20.94
C THR A 157 -0.62 -5.47 -21.22
N PRO A 158 0.63 -5.79 -20.84
CA PRO A 158 1.19 -7.10 -21.08
C PRO A 158 0.48 -8.14 -20.22
N THR A 159 -0.07 -9.17 -20.86
CA THR A 159 -0.83 -10.25 -20.21
C THR A 159 0.08 -11.36 -19.66
N GLU A 160 1.31 -11.46 -20.17
CA GLU A 160 2.29 -12.44 -19.74
C GLU A 160 3.40 -11.76 -18.93
N GLN A 161 3.87 -12.43 -17.87
CA GLN A 161 5.03 -11.92 -17.15
C GLN A 161 6.26 -11.96 -18.05
N PRO A 162 6.96 -10.82 -18.25
CA PRO A 162 8.11 -10.78 -19.11
C PRO A 162 9.21 -11.71 -18.58
N SER A 163 9.79 -12.50 -19.48
CA SER A 163 10.91 -13.38 -19.15
C SER A 163 12.07 -12.57 -18.56
N LEU A 164 12.75 -13.09 -17.54
CA LEU A 164 13.94 -12.46 -16.94
C LEU A 164 15.05 -12.14 -17.97
N ARG A 165 15.04 -12.81 -19.13
CA ARG A 165 15.99 -12.59 -20.23
C ARG A 165 15.54 -11.50 -21.20
N ASP A 166 14.25 -11.20 -21.26
CA ASP A 166 13.70 -10.20 -22.17
C ASP A 166 13.66 -8.81 -21.52
N ARG A 167 14.82 -8.15 -21.54
CA ARG A 167 14.98 -6.79 -21.00
C ARG A 167 14.33 -5.71 -21.87
N ARG A 168 13.86 -6.04 -23.07
CA ARG A 168 13.26 -5.07 -24.01
C ARG A 168 11.74 -5.05 -23.92
N SER A 169 11.13 -6.17 -23.53
CA SER A 169 9.70 -6.28 -23.34
C SER A 169 9.12 -5.20 -22.43
N LEU A 170 7.93 -4.72 -22.81
CA LEU A 170 7.14 -3.76 -22.07
C LEU A 170 6.70 -4.33 -20.72
N LYS A 171 6.87 -3.56 -19.64
CA LYS A 171 6.49 -3.97 -18.30
C LYS A 171 5.14 -3.40 -17.87
N PRO A 172 4.36 -4.13 -17.03
CA PRO A 172 3.16 -3.58 -16.39
C PRO A 172 3.40 -2.27 -15.64
N THR A 173 4.56 -2.13 -15.01
CA THR A 173 4.94 -0.92 -14.26
C THR A 173 4.98 0.33 -15.12
N THR A 174 5.33 0.20 -16.41
CA THR A 174 5.39 1.30 -17.36
C THR A 174 3.99 1.77 -17.74
N ILE A 175 3.07 0.83 -17.94
CA ILE A 175 1.63 1.13 -18.14
C ILE A 175 1.05 1.84 -16.91
N LEU A 176 1.37 1.34 -15.71
CA LEU A 176 0.95 1.95 -14.44
C LEU A 176 1.52 3.36 -14.26
N SER A 177 2.77 3.60 -14.66
CA SER A 177 3.39 4.93 -14.66
C SER A 177 2.59 5.92 -15.50
N ILE A 178 2.21 5.53 -16.73
CA ILE A 178 1.43 6.37 -17.62
C ILE A 178 0.05 6.66 -17.04
N PHE A 179 -0.66 5.65 -16.51
CA PHE A 179 -1.95 5.87 -15.86
C PHE A 179 -1.84 6.82 -14.65
N ASN A 180 -0.79 6.67 -13.84
CA ASN A 180 -0.54 7.55 -12.69
C ASN A 180 -0.25 8.98 -13.14
N THR A 181 0.54 9.18 -14.19
CA THR A 181 0.78 10.51 -14.78
C THR A 181 -0.52 11.14 -15.28
N LEU A 182 -1.34 10.39 -16.04
CA LEU A 182 -2.64 10.87 -16.51
C LEU A 182 -3.57 11.24 -15.34
N PHE A 183 -3.59 10.45 -14.27
CA PHE A 183 -4.35 10.74 -13.06
C PHE A 183 -3.92 12.05 -12.40
N ASN A 184 -2.61 12.27 -12.29
CA ASN A 184 -2.04 13.46 -11.66
C ASN A 184 -2.23 14.73 -12.50
N LEU A 185 -2.42 14.61 -13.82
CA LEU A 185 -2.73 15.74 -14.71
C LEU A 185 -4.17 16.23 -14.59
N LEU A 186 -5.09 15.41 -14.08
CA LEU A 186 -6.49 15.80 -13.91
C LEU A 186 -6.70 16.65 -12.65
N PRO A 187 -7.67 17.59 -12.63
CA PRO A 187 -8.09 18.27 -11.41
C PRO A 187 -8.65 17.30 -10.37
N ALA A 188 -8.53 17.62 -9.08
CA ALA A 188 -9.06 16.80 -7.98
C ALA A 188 -10.57 16.56 -8.06
N SER A 189 -11.32 17.52 -8.59
CA SER A 189 -12.76 17.45 -8.79
C SER A 189 -13.21 16.69 -10.03
N SER A 190 -12.28 16.19 -10.86
CA SER A 190 -12.62 15.52 -12.11
C SER A 190 -13.14 14.11 -11.85
N SER A 191 -14.34 13.78 -12.34
CA SER A 191 -14.93 12.45 -12.23
C SER A 191 -14.13 11.37 -12.99
N ASN A 192 -13.35 11.76 -14.00
CA ASN A 192 -12.48 10.85 -14.74
C ASN A 192 -11.38 10.23 -13.86
N ARG A 193 -11.03 10.86 -12.72
CA ARG A 193 -10.10 10.29 -11.74
C ARG A 193 -10.59 8.94 -11.20
N ILE A 194 -11.90 8.77 -11.04
CA ILE A 194 -12.52 7.51 -10.59
C ILE A 194 -12.25 6.40 -11.62
N GLN A 195 -12.41 6.72 -12.91
CA GLN A 195 -12.18 5.77 -14.01
C GLN A 195 -10.71 5.39 -14.14
N LEU A 196 -9.80 6.34 -13.95
CA LEU A 196 -8.36 6.06 -13.96
C LEU A 196 -7.94 5.20 -12.77
N ILE A 197 -8.47 5.43 -11.57
CA ILE A 197 -8.24 4.55 -10.41
C ILE A 197 -8.71 3.13 -10.73
N ASN A 198 -9.93 2.94 -11.22
CA ASN A 198 -10.42 1.62 -11.61
C ASN A 198 -9.51 0.94 -12.65
N SER A 199 -9.00 1.71 -13.61
CA SER A 199 -8.08 1.21 -14.63
C SER A 199 -6.74 0.79 -14.04
N ILE A 200 -6.18 1.57 -13.11
CA ILE A 200 -4.95 1.24 -12.38
C ILE A 200 -5.13 -0.06 -11.59
N LEU A 201 -6.23 -0.19 -10.84
CA LEU A 201 -6.52 -1.38 -10.04
C LEU A 201 -6.73 -2.61 -10.92
N ALA A 202 -7.43 -2.46 -12.05
CA ALA A 202 -7.62 -3.55 -13.02
C ALA A 202 -6.28 -4.03 -13.60
N VAL A 203 -5.38 -3.12 -13.98
CA VAL A 203 -4.04 -3.48 -14.48
C VAL A 203 -3.26 -4.27 -13.43
N VAL A 204 -3.30 -3.87 -12.16
CA VAL A 204 -2.63 -4.60 -11.07
C VAL A 204 -3.22 -6.01 -10.91
N ALA A 205 -4.55 -6.12 -10.94
CA ALA A 205 -5.25 -7.40 -10.85
C ALA A 205 -4.90 -8.35 -12.01
N GLU A 206 -4.90 -7.84 -13.25
CA GLU A 206 -4.66 -8.64 -14.45
C GLU A 206 -3.20 -9.09 -14.57
N THR A 207 -2.26 -8.25 -14.15
CA THR A 207 -0.81 -8.51 -14.32
C THR A 207 -0.16 -9.20 -13.13
N ASN A 208 -0.89 -9.39 -12.03
CA ASN A 208 -0.35 -9.83 -10.74
C ASN A 208 0.88 -9.00 -10.30
N THR A 209 0.85 -7.70 -10.59
CA THR A 209 1.88 -6.77 -10.13
C THR A 209 1.83 -6.69 -8.61
N SER A 210 2.99 -6.59 -7.94
CA SER A 210 3.03 -6.52 -6.49
C SER A 210 2.17 -5.38 -5.94
N PHE A 211 1.25 -5.72 -5.04
CA PHE A 211 0.34 -4.77 -4.40
C PHE A 211 1.09 -3.65 -3.66
N ALA A 212 2.29 -3.92 -3.14
CA ALA A 212 3.12 -2.96 -2.42
C ALA A 212 3.39 -1.67 -3.23
N PHE A 213 3.46 -1.75 -4.56
CA PHE A 213 3.68 -0.57 -5.42
C PHE A 213 2.51 0.42 -5.39
N ILE A 214 1.28 -0.08 -5.31
CA ILE A 214 0.08 0.75 -5.28
C ILE A 214 -0.40 1.05 -3.86
N GLN A 215 -0.04 0.21 -2.89
CA GLN A 215 -0.51 0.33 -1.52
C GLN A 215 -0.12 1.67 -0.90
N SER A 216 1.16 2.03 -0.99
CA SER A 216 1.69 3.30 -0.47
C SER A 216 1.23 4.51 -1.30
N SER A 217 1.16 4.35 -2.62
CA SER A 217 0.84 5.43 -3.56
C SER A 217 -0.64 5.85 -3.49
N ILE A 218 -1.55 4.89 -3.33
CA ILE A 218 -3.01 5.12 -3.43
C ILE A 218 -3.71 4.93 -2.09
N GLY A 219 -3.28 3.98 -1.26
CA GLY A 219 -4.08 3.44 -0.15
C GLY A 219 -4.62 4.49 0.82
N HIS A 220 -3.76 5.35 1.39
CA HIS A 220 -4.17 6.34 2.38
C HIS A 220 -5.07 7.45 1.81
N SER A 221 -4.89 7.78 0.53
CA SER A 221 -5.56 8.90 -0.12
C SER A 221 -6.77 8.47 -0.96
N LEU A 222 -6.98 7.16 -1.13
CA LEU A 222 -8.01 6.59 -2.02
C LEU A 222 -9.40 7.15 -1.72
N VAL A 223 -9.83 7.07 -0.46
CA VAL A 223 -11.16 7.53 -0.06
C VAL A 223 -11.32 9.03 -0.26
N SER A 224 -10.31 9.83 0.07
CA SER A 224 -10.35 11.29 -0.16
C SER A 224 -10.41 11.62 -1.64
N TRP A 225 -9.59 10.98 -2.48
CA TRP A 225 -9.58 11.24 -3.91
C TRP A 225 -10.90 10.88 -4.59
N LEU A 226 -11.55 9.78 -4.16
CA LEU A 226 -12.86 9.40 -4.67
C LEU A 226 -13.95 10.40 -4.23
N LYS A 227 -13.91 10.87 -2.97
CA LYS A 227 -14.84 11.90 -2.48
C LYS A 227 -14.66 13.23 -3.23
N ASP A 228 -13.42 13.67 -3.42
CA ASP A 228 -13.10 14.92 -4.13
C ASP A 228 -13.55 14.85 -5.60
N ALA A 229 -13.42 13.69 -6.23
CA ALA A 229 -13.88 13.42 -7.59
C ALA A 229 -15.42 13.25 -7.71
N GLY A 230 -16.16 13.33 -6.60
CA GLY A 230 -17.61 13.27 -6.58
C GLY A 230 -18.20 11.84 -6.66
N ALA A 231 -17.45 10.82 -6.26
CA ALA A 231 -17.94 9.44 -6.23
C ALA A 231 -19.09 9.26 -5.22
N SER A 232 -20.06 8.41 -5.56
CA SER A 232 -21.09 7.99 -4.61
C SER A 232 -20.51 7.09 -3.51
N GLU A 233 -21.20 6.98 -2.37
CA GLU A 233 -20.77 6.08 -1.28
C GLU A 233 -20.65 4.62 -1.76
N ALA A 234 -21.57 4.18 -2.61
CA ALA A 234 -21.55 2.83 -3.17
C ALA A 234 -20.31 2.58 -4.03
N GLU A 235 -19.93 3.54 -4.88
CA GLU A 235 -18.71 3.44 -5.68
C GLU A 235 -17.45 3.46 -4.81
N ILE A 236 -17.41 4.32 -3.78
CA ILE A 236 -16.29 4.37 -2.82
C ILE A 236 -16.10 3.00 -2.16
N LYS A 237 -17.19 2.40 -1.67
CA LYS A 237 -17.19 1.06 -1.07
C LYS A 237 -16.68 0.01 -2.04
N GLN A 238 -17.24 -0.05 -3.25
CA GLN A 238 -16.86 -1.02 -4.26
C GLN A 238 -15.36 -0.93 -4.61
N ILE A 239 -14.85 0.27 -4.88
CA ILE A 239 -13.46 0.50 -5.27
C ILE A 239 -12.51 0.20 -4.10
N PHE A 240 -12.88 0.62 -2.89
CA PHE A 240 -12.09 0.35 -1.69
C PHE A 240 -11.93 -1.16 -1.44
N TRP A 241 -13.03 -1.91 -1.44
CA TRP A 241 -12.95 -3.35 -1.21
C TRP A 241 -12.22 -4.07 -2.34
N PHE A 242 -12.40 -3.65 -3.60
CA PHE A 242 -11.60 -4.18 -4.70
C PHE A 242 -10.10 -3.94 -4.47
N PHE A 243 -9.69 -2.73 -4.09
CA PHE A 243 -8.31 -2.42 -3.74
C PHE A 243 -7.77 -3.31 -2.62
N ILE A 244 -8.54 -3.52 -1.55
CA ILE A 244 -8.14 -4.41 -0.44
C ILE A 244 -7.98 -5.86 -0.90
N THR A 245 -8.84 -6.36 -1.80
CA THR A 245 -8.73 -7.75 -2.30
C THR A 245 -7.49 -8.00 -3.15
N LEU A 246 -6.83 -6.96 -3.64
CA LEU A 246 -5.54 -7.10 -4.35
C LEU A 246 -4.38 -7.43 -3.41
N ASP A 247 -4.54 -7.21 -2.10
CA ASP A 247 -3.56 -7.60 -1.10
C ASP A 247 -3.73 -9.07 -0.71
N THR A 248 -2.98 -9.95 -1.39
CA THR A 248 -2.96 -11.38 -1.12
C THR A 248 -2.09 -11.76 0.08
N GLU A 249 -1.27 -10.84 0.59
CA GLU A 249 -0.40 -11.04 1.76
C GLU A 249 -1.09 -10.65 3.07
N PHE A 250 -2.27 -10.04 3.00
CA PHE A 250 -3.07 -9.61 4.15
C PHE A 250 -2.28 -8.72 5.12
N THR A 251 -1.61 -7.70 4.56
CA THR A 251 -0.65 -6.86 5.29
C THR A 251 -1.29 -6.04 6.41
N LEU A 252 -0.48 -5.66 7.40
CA LEU A 252 -0.92 -4.82 8.53
C LEU A 252 -1.40 -3.45 8.03
N GLU A 253 -0.73 -2.88 7.04
CA GLU A 253 -1.07 -1.62 6.41
C GLU A 253 -2.49 -1.66 5.81
N SER A 254 -2.86 -2.73 5.12
CA SER A 254 -4.23 -2.93 4.63
C SER A 254 -5.25 -3.04 5.77
N LEU A 255 -4.92 -3.70 6.89
CA LEU A 255 -5.78 -3.70 8.09
C LEU A 255 -5.98 -2.30 8.66
N GLN A 256 -4.94 -1.46 8.66
CA GLN A 256 -5.04 -0.06 9.09
C GLN A 256 -5.92 0.78 8.14
N LEU A 257 -5.85 0.51 6.83
CA LEU A 257 -6.75 1.13 5.86
C LEU A 257 -8.20 0.71 6.08
N ILE A 258 -8.45 -0.60 6.31
CA ILE A 258 -9.79 -1.13 6.66
C ILE A 258 -10.31 -0.47 7.94
N LYS A 259 -9.47 -0.33 8.98
CA LYS A 259 -9.85 0.37 10.22
C LYS A 259 -10.31 1.79 9.91
N THR A 260 -9.51 2.54 9.16
CA THR A 260 -9.80 3.95 8.81
C THR A 260 -11.08 4.06 7.99
N PHE A 261 -11.29 3.14 7.05
CA PHE A 261 -12.48 3.07 6.22
C PHE A 261 -13.75 2.80 7.05
N THR A 262 -13.71 1.76 7.88
CA THR A 262 -14.88 1.32 8.67
C THR A 262 -15.29 2.33 9.76
N THR A 263 -14.41 3.24 10.17
CA THR A 263 -14.82 4.36 11.04
C THR A 263 -15.72 5.37 10.33
N GLN A 264 -15.64 5.47 9.00
CA GLN A 264 -16.39 6.44 8.20
C GLN A 264 -17.66 5.86 7.59
N PHE A 265 -17.69 4.56 7.32
CA PHE A 265 -18.77 3.91 6.59
C PHE A 265 -19.39 2.76 7.38
N GLN A 266 -20.71 2.61 7.26
CA GLN A 266 -21.42 1.42 7.73
C GLN A 266 -21.18 0.24 6.78
N LEU A 267 -21.13 -0.95 7.35
CA LEU A 267 -20.81 -2.19 6.64
C LEU A 267 -22.07 -2.97 6.30
N SER A 268 -22.16 -3.45 5.06
CA SER A 268 -23.06 -4.55 4.70
C SER A 268 -22.53 -5.89 5.23
N ILE A 269 -23.36 -6.93 5.19
CA ILE A 269 -22.94 -8.28 5.58
C ILE A 269 -21.82 -8.83 4.67
N GLU A 270 -21.84 -8.51 3.38
CA GLU A 270 -20.81 -8.95 2.43
C GLU A 270 -19.47 -8.29 2.72
N GLU A 271 -19.48 -6.98 2.98
CA GLU A 271 -18.29 -6.22 3.36
C GLU A 271 -17.74 -6.70 4.71
N LEU A 272 -18.62 -7.02 5.66
CA LEU A 272 -18.24 -7.59 6.95
C LEU A 272 -17.57 -8.96 6.78
N ARG A 273 -18.09 -9.85 5.93
CA ARG A 273 -17.46 -11.14 5.63
C ARG A 273 -16.09 -10.99 4.96
N THR A 274 -15.93 -10.02 4.06
CA THR A 274 -14.65 -9.69 3.44
C THR A 274 -13.65 -9.19 4.49
N LEU A 275 -14.07 -8.28 5.38
CA LEU A 275 -13.24 -7.82 6.50
C LEU A 275 -12.78 -8.97 7.39
N ILE A 276 -13.72 -9.84 7.80
CA ILE A 276 -13.42 -10.96 8.70
C ILE A 276 -12.44 -11.93 8.04
N THR A 277 -12.69 -12.29 6.78
CA THR A 277 -11.81 -13.18 6.01
C THR A 277 -10.41 -12.59 5.89
N PHE A 278 -10.31 -11.29 5.58
CA PHE A 278 -9.02 -10.60 5.46
C PHE A 278 -8.28 -10.55 6.80
N ALA A 279 -8.97 -10.11 7.87
CA ALA A 279 -8.39 -9.96 9.20
C ALA A 279 -7.89 -11.30 9.76
N LEU A 280 -8.69 -12.35 9.66
CA LEU A 280 -8.34 -13.66 10.20
C LEU A 280 -7.34 -14.42 9.33
N SER A 281 -7.17 -14.05 8.05
CA SER A 281 -6.12 -14.60 7.19
C SER A 281 -4.76 -13.93 7.36
N SER A 282 -4.72 -12.72 7.94
CA SER A 282 -3.48 -11.99 8.21
C SER A 282 -2.53 -12.72 9.16
N SER A 283 -1.24 -12.42 9.03
CA SER A 283 -0.21 -12.82 10.00
C SER A 283 -0.36 -12.10 11.35
N VAL A 284 -1.06 -10.97 11.38
CA VAL A 284 -1.35 -10.22 12.60
C VAL A 284 -2.25 -11.05 13.52
N VAL A 285 -1.81 -11.24 14.76
CA VAL A 285 -2.53 -12.06 15.75
C VAL A 285 -3.66 -11.28 16.42
N ASP A 286 -3.39 -10.07 16.91
CA ASP A 286 -4.43 -9.25 17.52
C ASP A 286 -5.06 -8.32 16.48
N VAL A 287 -6.30 -8.63 16.10
CA VAL A 287 -7.12 -7.81 15.18
C VAL A 287 -8.27 -7.08 15.88
N SER A 288 -8.29 -7.09 17.23
CA SER A 288 -9.34 -6.43 18.03
C SER A 288 -9.48 -4.94 17.72
N PHE A 289 -8.37 -4.29 17.32
CA PHE A 289 -8.35 -2.88 16.94
C PHE A 289 -9.24 -2.51 15.75
N LEU A 290 -9.69 -3.50 14.96
CA LEU A 290 -10.62 -3.29 13.84
C LEU A 290 -12.05 -3.06 14.34
N VAL A 291 -12.39 -3.54 15.54
CA VAL A 291 -13.74 -3.45 16.10
C VAL A 291 -13.99 -2.02 16.60
N ASN A 292 -14.48 -1.16 15.70
CA ASN A 292 -15.03 0.16 16.02
C ASN A 292 -16.56 0.09 16.13
N ASN A 293 -17.22 1.23 16.42
CA ASN A 293 -18.68 1.29 16.61
C ASN A 293 -19.48 0.77 15.42
N ASN A 294 -19.05 1.04 14.19
CA ASN A 294 -19.75 0.59 12.98
C ASN A 294 -19.58 -0.93 12.80
N VAL A 295 -18.37 -1.45 13.03
CA VAL A 295 -18.09 -2.88 13.00
C VAL A 295 -18.87 -3.60 14.10
N ALA A 296 -18.84 -3.11 15.34
CA ALA A 296 -19.59 -3.67 16.47
C ALA A 296 -21.10 -3.72 16.19
N THR A 297 -21.65 -2.65 15.62
CA THR A 297 -23.05 -2.60 15.19
C THR A 297 -23.33 -3.68 14.14
N ALA A 298 -22.50 -3.79 13.10
CA ALA A 298 -22.66 -4.79 12.05
C ALA A 298 -22.53 -6.23 12.59
N LEU A 299 -21.62 -6.49 13.53
CA LEU A 299 -21.47 -7.79 14.21
C LEU A 299 -22.74 -8.14 15.00
N SER A 300 -23.28 -7.19 15.76
CA SER A 300 -24.49 -7.41 16.56
C SER A 300 -25.74 -7.70 15.72
N GLN A 301 -25.86 -7.06 14.56
CA GLN A 301 -26.98 -7.25 13.63
C GLN A 301 -26.93 -8.60 12.91
N ASN A 302 -25.73 -9.18 12.74
CA ASN A 302 -25.50 -10.39 11.95
C ASN A 302 -24.98 -11.55 12.79
N SER A 303 -25.36 -11.63 14.07
CA SER A 303 -24.87 -12.63 15.03
C SER A 303 -25.19 -14.09 14.66
N SER A 304 -26.10 -14.32 13.71
CA SER A 304 -26.44 -15.66 13.22
C SER A 304 -25.45 -16.22 12.19
N ASP A 305 -24.57 -15.37 11.64
CA ASP A 305 -23.57 -15.78 10.65
C ASP A 305 -22.38 -16.50 11.30
N GLU A 306 -21.94 -17.61 10.70
CA GLU A 306 -20.87 -18.46 11.25
C GLU A 306 -19.50 -17.74 11.31
N LEU A 307 -19.18 -16.92 10.30
CA LEU A 307 -17.94 -16.15 10.25
C LEU A 307 -17.96 -15.04 11.30
N VAL A 308 -19.12 -14.39 11.45
CA VAL A 308 -19.33 -13.38 12.51
C VAL A 308 -19.15 -13.99 13.89
N GLN A 309 -19.74 -15.16 14.16
CA GLN A 309 -19.57 -15.86 15.44
C GLN A 309 -18.10 -16.20 15.71
N THR A 310 -17.41 -16.75 14.70
CA THR A 310 -15.99 -17.08 14.80
C THR A 310 -15.14 -15.83 15.08
N PHE A 311 -15.42 -14.72 14.39
CA PHE A 311 -14.72 -13.46 14.60
C PHE A 311 -14.98 -12.84 15.98
N VAL A 312 -16.22 -12.91 16.47
CA VAL A 312 -16.56 -12.47 17.82
C VAL A 312 -15.80 -13.31 18.85
N GLN A 313 -15.81 -14.64 18.75
CA GLN A 313 -15.02 -15.51 19.64
C GLN A 313 -13.52 -15.18 19.59
N TYR A 314 -12.98 -14.98 18.38
CA TYR A 314 -11.57 -14.62 18.19
C TYR A 314 -11.19 -13.31 18.89
N THR A 315 -11.98 -12.26 18.66
CA THR A 315 -11.72 -10.92 19.20
C THR A 315 -11.91 -10.87 20.72
N HIS A 316 -12.75 -11.72 21.31
CA HIS A 316 -12.88 -11.91 22.75
C HIS A 316 -11.78 -12.80 23.37
N SER A 317 -10.83 -13.26 22.53
CA SER A 317 -9.71 -14.12 22.91
C SER A 317 -10.15 -15.49 23.46
N ASP A 318 -11.24 -16.02 22.92
CA ASP A 318 -11.74 -17.35 23.26
C ASP A 318 -11.14 -18.43 22.33
N LEU A 319 -11.12 -19.67 22.81
CA LEU A 319 -10.55 -20.80 22.06
C LEU A 319 -11.47 -21.24 20.92
N ILE A 320 -10.95 -21.21 19.70
CA ILE A 320 -11.69 -21.63 18.51
C ILE A 320 -11.43 -23.11 18.23
N SER A 321 -12.49 -23.91 18.37
CA SER A 321 -12.43 -25.37 18.13
C SER A 321 -12.77 -25.72 16.68
N THR A 322 -13.81 -25.08 16.14
CA THR A 322 -14.30 -25.28 14.76
C THR A 322 -13.92 -24.07 13.93
N VAL A 323 -13.28 -24.29 12.78
CA VAL A 323 -12.93 -23.22 11.84
C VAL A 323 -13.78 -23.39 10.58
N PRO A 324 -14.50 -22.35 10.15
CA PRO A 324 -15.23 -22.35 8.88
C PRO A 324 -14.31 -22.64 7.69
N GLU A 325 -14.81 -23.33 6.66
CA GLU A 325 -14.00 -23.76 5.50
C GLU A 325 -13.32 -22.61 4.73
N SER A 326 -13.90 -21.40 4.79
CA SER A 326 -13.36 -20.22 4.11
C SER A 326 -12.15 -19.58 4.80
N LEU A 327 -11.76 -20.09 5.97
CA LEU A 327 -10.74 -19.49 6.83
C LEU A 327 -9.55 -20.45 7.05
N PRO A 328 -8.32 -19.93 7.18
CA PRO A 328 -7.15 -20.78 7.38
C PRO A 328 -7.13 -21.44 8.76
N GLU A 329 -6.68 -22.70 8.83
CA GLU A 329 -6.56 -23.43 10.11
C GLU A 329 -5.59 -22.78 11.11
N SER A 330 -4.69 -21.90 10.63
CA SER A 330 -3.76 -21.13 11.46
C SER A 330 -4.46 -20.31 12.55
N ILE A 331 -5.74 -19.98 12.37
CA ILE A 331 -6.57 -19.28 13.34
C ILE A 331 -6.67 -20.02 14.66
N LYS A 332 -6.71 -21.36 14.67
CA LYS A 332 -6.74 -22.14 15.93
C LYS A 332 -5.52 -21.83 16.78
N HIS A 333 -4.34 -21.83 16.16
CA HIS A 333 -3.09 -21.49 16.85
C HIS A 333 -3.08 -20.03 17.32
N LYS A 334 -3.49 -19.09 16.46
CA LYS A 334 -3.58 -17.67 16.85
C LYS A 334 -4.57 -17.44 18.00
N SER A 335 -5.68 -18.18 18.04
CA SER A 335 -6.65 -18.11 19.14
C SER A 335 -6.05 -18.56 20.47
N LYS A 336 -5.16 -19.57 20.45
CA LYS A 336 -4.42 -20.02 21.64
C LYS A 336 -3.47 -18.94 22.16
N ILE A 337 -2.80 -18.21 21.26
CA ILE A 337 -1.91 -17.09 21.62
C ILE A 337 -2.71 -16.00 22.36
N LEU A 338 -3.86 -15.60 21.81
CA LEU A 338 -4.72 -14.58 22.43
C LEU A 338 -5.31 -15.06 23.76
N CYS A 339 -5.74 -16.31 23.84
CA CYS A 339 -6.28 -16.89 25.08
C CYS A 339 -5.20 -16.99 26.17
N LEU A 340 -3.94 -17.30 25.80
CA LEU A 340 -2.82 -17.26 26.74
C LEU A 340 -2.55 -15.84 27.25
N ALA A 341 -2.63 -14.83 26.39
CA ALA A 341 -2.51 -13.43 26.81
C ALA A 341 -3.64 -13.04 27.77
N LYS A 342 -4.89 -13.39 27.46
CA LYS A 342 -6.06 -13.19 28.35
C LYS A 342 -5.83 -13.85 29.72
N PHE A 343 -5.34 -15.08 29.75
CA PHE A 343 -5.01 -15.79 30.99
C PHE A 343 -4.01 -15.02 31.87
N PHE A 344 -2.93 -14.47 31.30
CA PHE A 344 -1.95 -13.70 32.08
C PHE A 344 -2.51 -12.37 32.60
N VAL A 345 -3.37 -11.70 31.83
CA VAL A 345 -4.03 -10.46 32.28
C VAL A 345 -4.97 -10.73 33.47
N GLU A 346 -5.77 -11.79 33.38
CA GLU A 346 -6.78 -12.13 34.39
C GLU A 346 -6.18 -12.68 35.70
N ASN A 347 -5.00 -13.31 35.64
CA ASN A 347 -4.37 -13.94 36.81
C ASN A 347 -3.18 -13.15 37.36
N GLY A 348 -2.49 -12.32 36.58
CA GLY A 348 -1.38 -11.49 37.07
C GLY A 348 -1.81 -10.43 38.08
N THR A 349 -3.07 -10.01 38.06
CA THR A 349 -3.63 -8.99 38.97
C THR A 349 -4.07 -9.54 40.34
N LYS A 350 -4.19 -10.87 40.50
CA LYS A 350 -4.76 -11.48 41.71
C LYS A 350 -3.76 -11.69 42.84
N GLU A 351 -2.47 -11.85 42.52
CA GLU A 351 -1.45 -12.28 43.50
C GLU A 351 -0.24 -11.34 43.61
N ASN A 352 -0.22 -10.19 42.92
CA ASN A 352 0.93 -9.27 42.83
C ASN A 352 2.25 -9.96 42.42
N ASN A 353 2.17 -11.15 41.83
CA ASN A 353 3.32 -11.93 41.42
C ASN A 353 3.13 -12.27 39.94
N ASN A 354 3.90 -11.61 39.07
CA ASN A 354 3.84 -11.85 37.63
C ASN A 354 4.57 -13.15 37.23
N THR A 355 4.69 -14.11 38.14
CA THR A 355 5.38 -15.38 37.95
C THR A 355 4.34 -16.50 37.87
N PHE A 356 4.30 -17.19 36.75
CA PHE A 356 3.34 -18.27 36.47
C PHE A 356 4.09 -19.60 36.33
N LYS A 357 3.59 -20.66 36.97
CA LYS A 357 4.12 -22.01 36.75
C LYS A 357 3.44 -22.63 35.54
N TYR A 358 4.13 -23.56 34.87
CA TYR A 358 3.56 -24.28 33.74
C TYR A 358 2.30 -25.07 34.13
N SER A 359 2.21 -25.53 35.39
CA SER A 359 1.04 -26.22 35.95
C SER A 359 -0.22 -25.37 36.05
N ASP A 360 -0.07 -24.04 36.10
CA ASP A 360 -1.20 -23.12 36.32
C ASP A 360 -1.98 -22.88 35.01
N ILE A 361 -1.39 -23.30 33.89
CA ILE A 361 -1.89 -23.02 32.54
C ILE A 361 -2.93 -24.07 32.16
N PRO A 362 -4.11 -23.66 31.65
CA PRO A 362 -5.12 -24.60 31.19
C PRO A 362 -4.58 -25.60 30.17
N SER A 363 -4.81 -26.89 30.41
CA SER A 363 -4.42 -27.98 29.50
C SER A 363 -5.05 -27.87 28.10
N ALA A 364 -6.15 -27.13 27.97
CA ALA A 364 -6.76 -26.79 26.69
C ALA A 364 -5.86 -25.92 25.78
N LEU A 365 -4.95 -25.14 26.38
CA LEU A 365 -3.99 -24.32 25.64
C LEU A 365 -2.78 -25.15 25.19
N ALA A 366 -2.18 -25.87 26.13
CA ALA A 366 -1.01 -26.71 25.91
C ALA A 366 -1.13 -28.04 26.65
N SER A 367 -0.95 -29.15 25.93
CA SER A 367 -1.04 -30.50 26.48
C SER A 367 0.27 -30.96 27.12
N SER A 368 1.39 -30.30 26.81
CA SER A 368 2.72 -30.63 27.31
C SER A 368 3.54 -29.37 27.62
N PRO A 369 4.57 -29.45 28.49
CA PRO A 369 5.50 -28.34 28.73
C PRO A 369 6.16 -27.82 27.44
N ALA A 370 6.54 -28.72 26.54
CA ALA A 370 7.17 -28.34 25.26
C ALA A 370 6.20 -27.58 24.34
N ASP A 371 4.93 -27.99 24.29
CA ASP A 371 3.91 -27.27 23.53
C ASP A 371 3.64 -25.89 24.12
N PHE A 372 3.67 -25.78 25.46
CA PHE A 372 3.54 -24.49 26.13
C PHE A 372 4.70 -23.56 25.80
N GLU A 373 5.94 -24.03 25.90
CA GLU A 373 7.13 -23.23 25.55
C GLU A 373 7.07 -22.73 24.11
N LYS A 374 6.65 -23.59 23.17
CA LYS A 374 6.44 -23.19 21.78
C LYS A 374 5.36 -22.11 21.66
N LEU A 375 4.20 -22.31 22.29
CA LEU A 375 3.10 -21.34 22.28
C LEU A 375 3.53 -19.99 22.87
N LEU A 376 4.31 -20.03 23.95
CA LEU A 376 4.83 -18.83 24.61
C LEU A 376 5.82 -18.09 23.72
N VAL A 377 6.76 -18.80 23.09
CA VAL A 377 7.71 -18.20 22.12
C VAL A 377 6.97 -17.56 20.95
N ASP A 378 5.96 -18.22 20.41
CA ASP A 378 5.14 -17.67 19.32
C ASP A 378 4.34 -16.44 19.78
N SER A 379 3.85 -16.45 21.03
CA SER A 379 3.15 -15.30 21.63
C SER A 379 4.06 -14.08 21.84
N ILE A 380 5.34 -14.33 22.19
CA ILE A 380 6.37 -13.30 22.31
C ILE A 380 6.74 -12.75 20.93
N LYS A 381 6.94 -13.61 19.94
CA LYS A 381 7.21 -13.21 18.55
C LYS A 381 6.08 -12.38 17.95
N ALA A 382 4.84 -12.71 18.30
CA ALA A 382 3.66 -11.96 17.92
C ALA A 382 3.53 -10.61 18.64
N GLY A 383 4.37 -10.35 19.66
CA GLY A 383 4.37 -9.10 20.43
C GLY A 383 3.16 -8.94 21.37
N VAL A 384 2.40 -10.00 21.62
CA VAL A 384 1.23 -9.97 22.51
C VAL A 384 1.67 -10.05 23.98
N ILE A 385 2.77 -10.74 24.25
CA ILE A 385 3.32 -11.00 25.58
C ILE A 385 4.82 -10.68 25.59
N GLU A 386 5.31 -10.06 26.66
CA GLU A 386 6.72 -9.85 26.94
C GLU A 386 7.05 -10.48 28.30
N GLY A 387 8.16 -11.22 28.38
CA GLY A 387 8.53 -11.87 29.63
C GLY A 387 9.81 -12.70 29.53
N LYS A 388 10.14 -13.37 30.63
CA LYS A 388 11.32 -14.24 30.75
C LYS A 388 10.91 -15.65 31.14
N LEU A 389 11.47 -16.63 30.44
CA LEU A 389 11.25 -18.04 30.71
C LEU A 389 12.37 -18.59 31.59
N ASN A 390 12.01 -19.35 32.63
CA ASN A 390 12.92 -20.21 33.37
C ASN A 390 12.52 -21.67 33.15
N GLN A 391 13.20 -22.32 32.21
CA GLN A 391 12.93 -23.70 31.82
C GLN A 391 13.26 -24.71 32.93
N VAL A 392 14.24 -24.43 33.80
CA VAL A 392 14.66 -25.36 34.86
C VAL A 392 13.60 -25.42 35.97
N GLU A 393 13.01 -24.28 36.29
CA GLU A 393 11.97 -24.17 37.32
C GLU A 393 10.55 -24.31 36.77
N GLU A 394 10.40 -24.46 35.45
CA GLU A 394 9.11 -24.48 34.74
C GLU A 394 8.24 -23.25 35.11
N THR A 395 8.87 -22.08 35.10
CA THR A 395 8.22 -20.80 35.40
C THR A 395 8.37 -19.77 34.28
N PHE A 396 7.36 -18.93 34.13
CA PHE A 396 7.36 -17.78 33.24
C PHE A 396 7.10 -16.50 34.03
N PHE A 397 8.00 -15.54 33.91
CA PHE A 397 7.83 -14.20 34.46
C PHE A 397 7.29 -13.26 33.38
N SER A 398 6.02 -12.86 33.50
CA SER A 398 5.39 -11.88 32.61
C SER A 398 5.83 -10.47 32.98
N ILE A 399 6.37 -9.73 32.02
CA ILE A 399 6.73 -8.32 32.18
C ILE A 399 5.57 -7.45 31.72
N ARG A 400 5.02 -7.76 30.54
CA ARG A 400 3.92 -7.02 29.93
C ARG A 400 3.06 -7.98 29.12
N THR A 401 1.76 -7.75 29.15
CA THR A 401 0.81 -8.43 28.29
C THR A 401 -0.14 -7.40 27.70
N ASN A 402 -0.30 -7.40 26.38
CA ASN A 402 -1.23 -6.49 25.71
C ASN A 402 -2.67 -6.94 25.98
N ARG A 403 -3.53 -6.00 26.36
CA ARG A 403 -4.96 -6.25 26.57
C ARG A 403 -5.69 -6.05 25.25
N CYS A 404 -6.52 -7.01 24.86
CA CYS A 404 -7.46 -6.84 23.75
C CYS A 404 -8.61 -5.94 24.19
N ILE A 405 -8.72 -4.76 23.58
CA ILE A 405 -9.76 -3.77 23.87
C ILE A 405 -10.77 -3.81 22.72
N LEU A 406 -12.04 -4.02 23.05
CA LEU A 406 -13.13 -4.08 22.07
C LEU A 406 -14.06 -2.88 22.27
N ALA A 407 -14.41 -2.19 21.18
CA ALA A 407 -15.48 -1.20 21.24
C ALA A 407 -16.84 -1.91 21.43
N GLY A 408 -17.65 -1.41 22.38
CA GLY A 408 -18.98 -1.94 22.67
C GLY A 408 -19.08 -2.89 23.86
N ASP A 409 -17.96 -3.29 24.48
CA ASP A 409 -17.94 -3.98 25.77
C ASP A 409 -17.69 -2.97 26.90
N ASP A 410 -18.67 -2.08 27.10
CA ASP A 410 -18.56 -0.95 28.03
C ASP A 410 -18.27 -1.39 29.47
N ASN A 411 -18.75 -2.58 29.87
CA ASN A 411 -18.55 -3.13 31.20
C ASN A 411 -17.09 -3.55 31.42
N LYS A 412 -16.50 -4.30 30.47
CA LYS A 412 -15.10 -4.70 30.56
C LYS A 412 -14.17 -3.49 30.45
N LEU A 413 -14.49 -2.56 29.56
CA LEU A 413 -13.75 -1.31 29.41
C LEU A 413 -13.75 -0.49 30.70
N ALA A 414 -14.91 -0.37 31.38
CA ALA A 414 -15.00 0.29 32.66
C ALA A 414 -14.14 -0.39 33.74
N GLN A 415 -14.17 -1.73 33.81
CA GLN A 415 -13.35 -2.49 34.75
C GLN A 415 -11.84 -2.32 34.50
N ASP A 416 -11.42 -2.30 33.24
CA ASP A 416 -10.04 -2.04 32.85
C ASP A 416 -9.61 -0.63 33.25
N TRP A 417 -10.45 0.38 33.02
CA TRP A 417 -10.18 1.76 33.43
C TRP A 417 -10.12 1.95 34.95
N ASP A 418 -10.98 1.26 35.70
CA ASP A 418 -10.94 1.29 37.16
C ASP A 418 -9.62 0.70 37.68
N THR A 419 -9.12 -0.35 37.05
CA THR A 419 -7.80 -0.94 37.37
C THR A 419 -6.67 0.05 37.11
N VAL A 420 -6.68 0.74 35.95
CA VAL A 420 -5.69 1.78 35.62
C VAL A 420 -5.76 2.93 36.62
N LYS A 421 -6.97 3.39 36.95
CA LYS A 421 -7.19 4.46 37.92
C LYS A 421 -6.66 4.09 39.30
N ALA A 422 -6.90 2.86 39.77
CA ALA A 422 -6.40 2.37 41.04
C ALA A 422 -4.86 2.40 41.08
N ALA A 423 -4.21 1.87 40.05
CA ALA A 423 -2.75 1.87 39.94
C ALA A 423 -2.16 3.31 39.91
N LEU A 424 -2.77 4.22 39.16
CA LEU A 424 -2.33 5.63 39.11
C LEU A 424 -2.50 6.33 40.46
N MET A 425 -3.55 6.02 41.22
CA MET A 425 -3.77 6.56 42.56
C MET A 425 -2.74 6.03 43.55
N GLU A 426 -2.38 4.75 43.47
CA GLU A 426 -1.32 4.15 44.28
C GLU A 426 0.05 4.78 43.99
N TRP A 427 0.37 4.99 42.71
CA TRP A 427 1.59 5.69 42.30
C TRP A 427 1.62 7.13 42.78
N LYS A 428 0.50 7.85 42.67
CA LYS A 428 0.37 9.21 43.21
C LYS A 428 0.65 9.22 44.71
N HIS A 429 0.01 8.33 45.48
CA HIS A 429 0.20 8.26 46.92
C HIS A 429 1.66 7.91 47.29
N SER A 430 2.29 7.01 46.55
CA SER A 430 3.70 6.65 46.75
C SER A 430 4.64 7.85 46.53
N LEU A 431 4.38 8.68 45.52
CA LEU A 431 5.16 9.89 45.25
C LEU A 431 4.95 10.96 46.32
N GLU A 432 3.71 11.13 46.80
CA GLU A 432 3.39 12.03 47.91
C GLU A 432 4.13 11.61 49.19
N ASN A 433 4.11 10.31 49.52
CA ASN A 433 4.83 9.77 50.67
C ASN A 433 6.35 9.99 50.56
N ILE A 434 6.95 9.79 49.37
CA ILE A 434 8.39 10.08 49.17
C ILE A 434 8.67 11.56 49.39
N ASN A 435 7.82 12.46 48.87
CA ASN A 435 8.00 13.89 49.05
C ASN A 435 7.93 14.29 50.53
N GLU A 436 6.98 13.72 51.29
CA GLU A 436 6.90 13.92 52.75
C GLU A 436 8.15 13.42 53.47
N VAL A 437 8.66 12.23 53.12
CA VAL A 437 9.90 11.70 53.70
C VAL A 437 11.10 12.61 53.42
N VAL A 438 11.22 13.14 52.20
CA VAL A 438 12.31 14.06 51.82
C VAL A 438 12.20 15.39 52.55
N LEU A 439 10.99 15.96 52.67
CA LEU A 439 10.75 17.19 53.42
C LEU A 439 11.09 17.01 54.91
N ASN A 440 10.60 15.94 55.53
CA ASN A 440 10.90 15.61 56.91
C ASN A 440 12.41 15.39 57.13
N ALA A 441 13.10 14.71 56.21
CA ALA A 441 14.55 14.54 56.28
C ALA A 441 15.29 15.89 56.19
N LYS A 442 14.85 16.79 55.31
CA LYS A 442 15.42 18.13 55.17
C LYS A 442 15.20 18.98 56.42
N GLU A 443 14.00 18.98 56.98
CA GLU A 443 13.69 19.69 58.22
C GLU A 443 14.49 19.14 59.40
N ASN A 444 14.64 17.81 59.50
CA ASN A 444 15.48 17.19 60.54
C ASN A 444 16.97 17.58 60.41
N ILE A 445 17.50 17.71 59.19
CA ILE A 445 18.87 18.19 58.97
C ILE A 445 19.02 19.66 59.41
N VAL A 446 18.05 20.52 59.05
CA VAL A 446 18.06 21.93 59.46
C VAL A 446 17.96 22.07 60.97
N ASN A 447 17.07 21.30 61.61
CA ASN A 447 16.87 21.33 63.05
C ASN A 447 18.08 20.78 63.83
N ASN A 448 18.73 19.72 63.35
CA ASN A 448 19.97 19.21 63.96
C ASN A 448 21.16 20.16 63.78
N ASN A 449 21.25 20.89 62.66
CA ASN A 449 22.32 21.87 62.45
C ASN A 449 22.15 23.14 63.33
N ASN A 450 20.94 23.44 63.79
CA ASN A 450 20.67 24.55 64.71
C ASN A 450 20.80 24.16 66.19
N ALA A 451 20.98 22.87 66.50
CA ALA A 451 21.10 22.33 67.86
C ALA A 451 22.55 22.06 68.29
N ASN A 452 23.52 22.20 67.37
CA ASN A 452 24.96 22.33 67.63
C ASN A 452 25.38 23.79 67.52
#